data_AF-A0A119HFM0-F1
#
_entry.id   AF-A0A119HFM0-F1
#
_cell.length_a   1.000
_cell.length_b   1.000
_cell.length_c   1.000
_cell.angle_alpha   90.00
_cell.angle_beta   90.00
_cell.angle_gamma   90.00
#
_symmetry.space_group_name_H-M   'P 1'
#
loop_
_entity.id
_entity.type
_entity.pdbx_description
1 polymer ?
#
loop_
_entity_poly.entity_id
_entity_poly.type
_entity_poly.pdbx_seq_one_letter_code
_entity_poly.pdbx_strand_id
1 'polypeptide(L)'
;MFLLAHETVDDAKASAQALRSLGARARKLLEECVEHQEVSRSKVSQAATQLSDAGFLFINDVGDIWKNEFELRPSLAGEEALEILELLETNRDE
;
A
#
# COMPACT_ATOMS: atom_id res chain seq x y z
N MET A 1 -9.95 -14.72 6.39
CA MET A 1 -9.16 -13.51 6.64
C MET A 1 -9.43 -13.02 8.04
N PHE A 2 -8.39 -12.78 8.83
CA PHE A 2 -8.48 -12.08 10.11
C PHE A 2 -8.02 -10.64 9.86
N LEU A 3 -8.83 -9.65 10.25
CA LEU A 3 -8.51 -8.23 10.12
C LEU A 3 -7.96 -7.73 11.46
N LEU A 4 -6.83 -7.06 11.41
CA LEU A 4 -6.12 -6.47 12.54
C LEU A 4 -6.07 -4.95 12.41
N ALA A 5 -5.97 -4.41 11.18
CA ALA A 5 -6.01 -2.97 10.94
C ALA A 5 -7.43 -2.43 10.74
N HIS A 6 -8.36 -3.24 10.23
CA HIS A 6 -9.76 -2.87 10.05
C HIS A 6 -10.68 -3.51 11.10
N GLU A 7 -11.60 -2.71 11.67
CA GLU A 7 -12.56 -3.19 12.67
C GLU A 7 -13.59 -4.15 12.07
N THR A 8 -13.98 -3.91 10.82
CA THR A 8 -14.95 -4.74 10.09
C THR A 8 -14.51 -5.07 8.68
N VAL A 9 -15.14 -6.09 8.09
CA VAL A 9 -14.92 -6.46 6.68
C VAL A 9 -15.38 -5.34 5.73
N ASP A 10 -16.39 -4.55 6.11
CA ASP A 10 -16.86 -3.45 5.26
C ASP A 10 -15.87 -2.27 5.27
N ASP A 11 -15.18 -2.02 6.38
CA ASP A 11 -14.08 -1.06 6.42
C ASP A 11 -12.93 -1.51 5.50
N ALA A 12 -12.56 -2.79 5.56
CA ALA A 12 -11.51 -3.34 4.69
C ALA A 12 -11.91 -3.26 3.20
N LYS A 13 -13.19 -3.47 2.86
CA LYS A 13 -13.71 -3.26 1.50
C LYS A 13 -13.67 -1.78 1.08
N ALA A 14 -14.00 -0.86 1.98
CA ALA A 14 -13.92 0.57 1.68
C ALA A 14 -12.46 0.98 1.40
N SER A 15 -11.51 0.49 2.19
CA SER A 15 -10.07 0.67 1.95
C SER A 15 -9.61 0.04 0.63
N ALA A 16 -10.07 -1.16 0.30
CA ALA A 16 -9.78 -1.79 -0.99
C ALA A 16 -10.32 -0.97 -2.18
N GLN A 17 -11.51 -0.37 -2.04
CA GLN A 17 -12.06 0.54 -3.05
C GLN A 17 -11.25 1.84 -3.15
N ALA A 18 -10.82 2.41 -2.02
CA ALA A 18 -9.94 3.57 -1.99
C ALA A 18 -8.61 3.25 -2.70
N LEU A 19 -7.98 2.11 -2.38
CA LEU A 19 -6.77 1.62 -3.04
C LEU A 19 -6.97 1.46 -4.55
N ARG A 20 -8.09 0.88 -4.98
CA ARG A 20 -8.45 0.77 -6.40
C ARG A 20 -8.53 2.14 -7.09
N SER A 21 -9.07 3.15 -6.42
CA SER A 21 -9.22 4.50 -6.96
C SER A 21 -7.88 5.23 -7.18
N LEU A 22 -6.82 4.85 -6.46
CA LEU A 22 -5.46 5.38 -6.64
C LEU A 22 -4.80 4.90 -7.94
N GLY A 23 -5.33 3.84 -8.55
CA GLY A 23 -4.93 3.35 -9.87
C GLY A 23 -3.75 2.37 -9.85
N ALA A 24 -3.49 1.77 -11.03
CA ALA A 24 -2.60 0.61 -11.16
C ALA A 24 -1.15 0.84 -10.71
N ARG A 25 -0.63 2.07 -10.84
CA ARG A 25 0.74 2.40 -10.42
C ARG A 25 0.89 2.38 -8.90
N ALA A 26 -0.09 2.92 -8.18
CA ALA A 26 -0.09 2.88 -6.71
C ALA A 26 -0.23 1.45 -6.21
N ARG A 27 -1.15 0.67 -6.80
CA ARG A 27 -1.32 -0.75 -6.44
C ARG A 27 -0.05 -1.56 -6.65
N LYS A 28 0.58 -1.45 -7.83
CA LYS A 28 1.84 -2.16 -8.11
C LYS A 28 2.97 -1.79 -7.14
N LEU A 29 3.05 -0.52 -6.75
CA LEU A 29 4.05 -0.10 -5.76
C LEU A 29 3.74 -0.69 -4.38
N LEU A 30 2.48 -0.71 -3.98
CA LEU A 30 2.07 -1.32 -2.72
C LEU A 30 2.32 -2.83 -2.73
N GLU A 31 1.97 -3.54 -3.80
CA GLU A 31 2.28 -4.97 -4.01
C GLU A 31 3.77 -5.26 -3.80
N GLU A 32 4.65 -4.48 -4.44
CA GLU A 32 6.10 -4.60 -4.27
C GLU A 32 6.53 -4.37 -2.81
N CYS A 33 5.94 -3.38 -2.12
CA CYS A 33 6.23 -3.12 -0.72
C CYS A 33 5.73 -4.23 0.21
N VAL A 34 4.58 -4.85 -0.08
CA VAL A 34 4.04 -5.99 0.67
C VAL A 34 4.91 -7.23 0.45
N GLU A 35 5.32 -7.52 -0.78
CA GLU A 35 6.17 -8.66 -1.11
C GLU A 35 7.53 -8.60 -0.43
N HIS A 36 8.17 -7.41 -0.45
CA HIS A 36 9.51 -7.23 0.11
C HIS A 36 9.50 -6.75 1.56
N GLN A 37 8.34 -6.39 2.12
CA GLN A 37 8.15 -5.72 3.42
C GLN A 37 8.83 -4.34 3.54
N GLU A 38 9.75 -4.04 2.65
CA GLU A 38 10.46 -2.77 2.54
C GLU A 38 11.04 -2.60 1.14
N VAL A 39 10.95 -1.38 0.62
CA VAL A 39 11.50 -1.02 -0.68
C VAL A 39 12.27 0.29 -0.58
N SER A 40 13.59 0.25 -0.84
CA SER A 40 14.43 1.44 -0.85
C SER A 40 14.32 2.20 -2.18
N ARG A 41 14.28 3.54 -2.11
CA ARG A 41 14.23 4.45 -3.26
C ARG A 41 15.11 5.67 -3.04
N SER A 42 15.69 6.21 -4.11
CA SER A 42 16.44 7.48 -4.05
C SER A 42 15.54 8.73 -4.09
N LYS A 43 14.26 8.56 -4.44
CA LYS A 43 13.24 9.61 -4.50
C LYS A 43 11.87 9.05 -4.15
N VAL A 44 11.05 9.86 -3.48
CA VAL A 44 9.64 9.58 -3.26
C VAL A 44 8.85 9.86 -4.54
N SER A 45 8.09 8.87 -5.01
CA SER A 45 7.23 9.03 -6.19
C SER A 45 5.86 9.62 -5.80
N GLN A 46 5.13 10.14 -6.79
CA GLN A 46 3.75 10.58 -6.57
C GLN A 46 2.86 9.43 -6.08
N ALA A 47 3.05 8.21 -6.60
CA ALA A 47 2.31 7.03 -6.16
C ALA A 47 2.60 6.70 -4.69
N ALA A 48 3.87 6.78 -4.27
CA ALA A 48 4.25 6.59 -2.87
C ALA A 48 3.58 7.64 -1.97
N THR A 49 3.57 8.89 -2.40
CA THR A 49 2.91 10.01 -1.67
C THR A 49 1.42 9.74 -1.53
N GLN A 50 0.73 9.38 -2.62
CA GLN A 50 -0.71 9.07 -2.61
C GLN A 50 -1.07 7.89 -1.71
N LEU A 51 -0.24 6.83 -1.71
CA LEU A 51 -0.44 5.70 -0.81
C LEU A 51 -0.22 6.10 0.65
N SER A 52 0.75 6.96 0.93
CA SER A 52 1.03 7.42 2.28
C SER A 52 -0.05 8.33 2.83
N ASP A 53 -0.52 9.27 2.00
CA ASP A 53 -1.66 10.14 2.34
C ASP A 53 -2.94 9.34 2.60
N ALA A 54 -3.12 8.22 1.89
CA ALA A 54 -4.25 7.30 2.09
C ALA A 54 -4.05 6.32 3.27
N GLY A 55 -2.89 6.36 3.94
CA GLY A 55 -2.58 5.50 5.09
C GLY A 55 -2.17 4.08 4.73
N PHE A 56 -1.89 3.78 3.44
CA PHE A 56 -1.50 2.44 2.99
C PHE A 56 0.01 2.19 3.04
N LEU A 57 0.82 3.24 3.07
CA LEU A 57 2.29 3.15 2.98
C LEU A 57 2.96 4.13 3.97
N PHE A 58 4.02 3.70 4.61
CA PHE A 58 4.92 4.58 5.36
C PHE A 58 6.13 4.94 4.50
N ILE A 59 6.55 6.21 4.60
CA ILE A 59 7.75 6.74 3.93
C ILE A 59 8.69 7.23 5.02
N ASN A 60 9.83 6.58 5.16
CA ASN A 60 10.88 6.99 6.10
C ASN A 60 12.05 7.57 5.31
N ASP A 61 12.46 8.79 5.65
CA ASP A 61 13.72 9.35 5.17
C ASP A 61 14.87 8.76 6.00
N VAL A 62 15.71 7.97 5.35
CA VAL A 62 16.87 7.30 5.95
C VAL A 62 18.18 7.76 5.29
N GLY A 63 18.11 8.80 4.46
CA GLY A 63 19.26 9.38 3.79
C GLY A 63 20.21 10.08 4.75
N ASP A 64 21.40 10.35 4.25
CA ASP A 64 22.39 11.17 4.93
C ASP A 64 22.75 12.42 4.09
N ILE A 65 23.73 13.20 4.57
CA ILE A 65 24.17 14.42 3.89
C ILE A 65 24.79 14.18 2.49
N TRP A 66 25.08 12.93 2.12
CA TRP A 66 25.73 12.55 0.87
C TRP A 66 24.78 11.84 -0.09
N LYS A 67 23.81 11.07 0.41
CA LYS A 67 22.89 10.26 -0.39
C LYS A 67 21.48 10.33 0.17
N ASN A 68 20.55 10.76 -0.68
CA ASN A 68 19.12 10.63 -0.41
C ASN A 68 18.69 9.17 -0.53
N GLU A 69 17.97 8.69 0.49
CA GLU A 69 17.44 7.34 0.53
C GLU A 69 16.15 7.32 1.35
N PHE A 70 15.13 6.69 0.80
CA PHE A 70 13.81 6.56 1.40
C PHE A 70 13.45 5.09 1.51
N GLU A 71 13.00 4.68 2.68
CA GLU A 71 12.39 3.36 2.91
C GLU A 71 10.88 3.48 2.78
N LEU A 72 10.32 2.70 1.86
CA LEU A 72 8.88 2.55 1.70
C LEU A 72 8.47 1.24 2.38
N ARG A 73 7.58 1.32 3.37
CA ARG A 73 7.06 0.15 4.09
C ARG A 73 5.54 0.08 3.97
N PRO A 74 4.96 -1.10 3.71
CA PRO A 74 3.52 -1.23 3.74
C PRO A 74 3.00 -0.97 5.16
N SER A 75 1.78 -0.47 5.25
CA SER A 75 1.02 -0.53 6.49
C SER A 75 0.18 -1.80 6.52
N LEU A 76 -0.20 -2.23 7.71
CA LEU A 76 -1.12 -3.35 7.88
C LEU A 76 -2.48 -3.08 7.20
N ALA A 77 -2.95 -1.83 7.21
CA ALA A 77 -4.16 -1.44 6.48
C ALA A 77 -3.97 -1.57 4.96
N GLY A 78 -2.78 -1.25 4.45
CA GLY A 78 -2.43 -1.42 3.04
C GLY A 78 -2.39 -2.88 2.62
N GLU A 79 -1.77 -3.74 3.43
CA GLU A 79 -1.75 -5.19 3.23
C GLU A 79 -3.16 -5.78 3.14
N GLU A 80 -4.00 -5.49 4.14
CA GLU A 80 -5.37 -5.99 4.18
C GLU A 80 -6.23 -5.44 3.04
N ALA A 81 -6.08 -4.16 2.69
CA ALA A 81 -6.79 -3.56 1.57
C ALA A 81 -6.41 -4.19 0.23
N LEU A 82 -5.13 -4.55 0.06
CA LEU A 82 -4.64 -5.24 -1.14
C LEU A 82 -5.21 -6.66 -1.23
N GLU A 83 -5.15 -7.44 -0.15
CA GLU A 83 -5.72 -8.80 -0.11
C GLU A 83 -7.23 -8.79 -0.39
N ILE A 84 -7.99 -7.88 0.22
CA ILE A 84 -9.43 -7.73 -0.07
C ILE A 84 -9.66 -7.35 -1.53
N LEU A 85 -8.84 -6.47 -2.09
CA LEU A 85 -8.99 -6.06 -3.48
C LEU A 85 -8.77 -7.24 -4.44
N GLU A 86 -7.75 -8.06 -4.20
CA GLU A 86 -7.46 -9.27 -4.99
C GLU A 86 -8.62 -10.28 -4.91
N LEU A 87 -9.20 -10.48 -3.72
CA LEU A 87 -10.38 -11.32 -3.55
C LEU A 87 -11.60 -10.77 -4.30
N LEU A 88 -11.82 -9.45 -4.28
CA LEU A 88 -12.94 -8.80 -4.99
C LEU A 88 -12.77 -8.85 -6.52
N GLU A 89 -11.53 -8.80 -7.01
CA GLU A 89 -11.22 -8.89 -8.43
C GLU A 89 -11.33 -10.35 -8.92
N THR A 90 -10.86 -11.33 -8.13
CA THR A 90 -10.99 -12.76 -8.48
C THR A 90 -12.45 -13.23 -8.53
N ASN A 91 -13.29 -12.85 -7.55
CA ASN A 91 -14.71 -13.22 -7.52
C ASN A 91 -15.58 -12.50 -8.60
N ARG A 92 -15.02 -11.54 -9.34
CA ARG A 92 -15.72 -10.86 -10.45
C ARG A 92 -15.55 -11.56 -11.79
N ASP A 93 -14.52 -12.39 -11.91
CA ASP A 93 -14.17 -13.10 -13.13
C ASP A 93 -14.76 -14.53 -13.18
N GLU A 94 -15.53 -14.93 -12.14
CA GLU A 94 -16.36 -16.13 -12.06
C GLU A 94 -17.85 -15.83 -12.30
#